data_AF-A0AA42N3D0-F1
#
_entry.id   AF-A0AA42N3D0-F1
#
_cell.length_a   1.000
_cell.length_b   1.000
_cell.length_c   1.000
_cell.angle_alpha   90.00
_cell.angle_beta   90.00
_cell.angle_gamma   90.00
#
_symmetry.space_group_name_H-M   'P 1'
#
loop_
_entity.id
_entity.type
_entity.pdbx_description
1 polymer ?
#
loop_
_entity_poly.entity_id
_entity_poly.type
_entity_poly.pdbx_seq_one_letter_code
_entity_poly.pdbx_strand_id
1 'polypeptide(L)'
;MKKLLGLLAIAIAGAAGYLAITPSPIDPLAWQPQPAPLMTGVLEPNDSLMKAELLAQGQIHGPEDTAVDAQGRVYAGLHDGRVVRIADGKVETFANTGGRPLGMDFDAQGNLVLADAYKGLLRIDPAGKIEVLASAADGVPFAFTDDLDIASDGRIYFTDASSKFQQPDYLLDLLEGRPYGRLMVFDPASGKTEVLLKDLYFANGVALSQNEDFVLVNETYRYRIQRYWLKGDKAGTHDLFADNLPGMPDNLQGDRAGTFWVALPTPRKGDADFLQNQPWLKAQLAKLPRALWPKPASYGLAIALNEQGEIVQSLHDTSGTHLRMVTSVKPVGDYLYLGSLDNDRIGKLKIR
;
A
#
# COMPACT_ATOMS: atom_id res chain seq x y z
N MET A 1 -43.04 -15.64 -20.26
CA MET A 1 -42.09 -16.61 -19.69
C MET A 1 -41.20 -17.29 -20.73
N LYS A 2 -41.71 -18.04 -21.72
CA LYS A 2 -40.86 -18.74 -22.73
C LYS A 2 -39.90 -17.83 -23.52
N LYS A 3 -40.35 -16.64 -23.95
CA LYS A 3 -39.50 -15.66 -24.64
C LYS A 3 -38.39 -15.08 -23.75
N LEU A 4 -38.68 -14.87 -22.46
CA LEU A 4 -37.71 -14.37 -21.48
C LEU A 4 -36.64 -15.42 -21.17
N LEU A 5 -37.05 -16.69 -21.03
CA LEU A 5 -36.14 -17.82 -20.87
C LEU A 5 -35.24 -18.01 -22.10
N GLY A 6 -35.79 -17.83 -23.31
CA GLY A 6 -35.01 -17.88 -24.56
C GLY A 6 -33.96 -16.77 -24.64
N LEU A 7 -34.32 -15.53 -24.29
CA LEU A 7 -33.38 -14.40 -24.26
C LEU A 7 -32.27 -14.60 -23.22
N LEU A 8 -32.61 -15.13 -22.04
CA LEU A 8 -31.63 -15.46 -21.01
C LEU A 8 -30.65 -16.54 -21.48
N ALA A 9 -31.14 -17.58 -22.15
CA ALA A 9 -30.29 -18.65 -22.69
C ALA A 9 -29.31 -18.11 -23.76
N ILE A 10 -29.75 -17.22 -24.64
CA ILE A 10 -28.89 -16.57 -25.64
C ILE A 10 -27.84 -15.70 -24.95
N ALA A 11 -28.22 -14.91 -23.93
CA ALA A 11 -27.28 -14.09 -23.17
C ALA A 11 -26.21 -14.93 -22.47
N ILE A 12 -26.59 -16.05 -21.83
CA ILE A 12 -25.66 -16.98 -21.18
C ILE A 12 -24.74 -17.64 -22.22
N ALA A 13 -25.29 -18.11 -23.35
CA ALA A 13 -24.49 -18.70 -24.42
C ALA A 13 -23.50 -17.69 -25.03
N GLY A 14 -23.94 -16.44 -25.21
CA GLY A 14 -23.07 -15.35 -25.66
C GLY A 14 -21.95 -15.04 -24.67
N ALA A 15 -22.26 -14.98 -23.37
CA ALA A 15 -21.26 -14.77 -22.32
C ALA A 15 -20.26 -15.94 -22.23
N ALA A 16 -20.74 -17.18 -22.30
CA ALA A 16 -19.90 -18.38 -22.33
C ALA A 16 -19.00 -18.40 -23.57
N GLY A 17 -19.55 -18.06 -24.74
CA GLY A 17 -18.79 -17.92 -25.98
C GLY A 17 -17.70 -16.86 -25.86
N TYR A 18 -18.03 -15.67 -25.33
CA TYR A 18 -17.08 -14.59 -25.08
C TYR A 18 -15.93 -15.03 -24.17
N LEU A 19 -16.24 -15.66 -23.04
CA LEU A 19 -15.23 -16.14 -22.09
C LEU A 19 -14.33 -17.23 -22.68
N ALA A 20 -14.88 -18.10 -23.53
CA ALA A 20 -14.13 -19.17 -24.18
C ALA A 20 -13.12 -18.66 -25.22
N ILE A 21 -13.48 -17.64 -26.00
CA ILE A 21 -12.65 -17.15 -27.12
C ILE A 21 -11.74 -15.97 -26.76
N THR A 22 -12.11 -15.18 -25.76
CA THR A 22 -11.32 -13.99 -25.37
C THR A 22 -10.12 -14.45 -24.54
N PRO A 23 -8.88 -14.10 -24.92
CA PRO A 23 -7.70 -14.43 -24.12
C PRO A 23 -7.76 -13.71 -22.77
N SER A 24 -7.20 -14.33 -21.73
CA SER A 24 -7.06 -13.64 -20.44
C SER A 24 -5.95 -12.59 -20.53
N PRO A 25 -6.14 -11.40 -19.93
CA PRO A 25 -5.08 -10.39 -19.88
C PRO A 25 -3.96 -10.73 -18.88
N ILE A 26 -4.11 -11.83 -18.13
CA ILE A 26 -3.20 -12.26 -17.07
C ILE A 26 -2.87 -13.75 -17.20
N ASP A 27 -1.77 -14.16 -16.58
CA ASP A 27 -1.34 -15.56 -16.42
C ASP A 27 -1.32 -15.95 -14.92
N PRO A 28 -2.48 -16.32 -14.34
CA PRO A 28 -2.62 -16.41 -12.89
C PRO A 28 -1.84 -17.57 -12.26
N LEU A 29 -1.09 -17.27 -11.20
CA LEU A 29 -0.44 -18.25 -10.35
C LEU A 29 -1.41 -18.78 -9.29
N ALA A 30 -1.46 -20.11 -9.09
CA ALA A 30 -2.17 -20.69 -7.96
C ALA A 30 -1.39 -20.44 -6.66
N TRP A 31 -2.09 -20.03 -5.61
CA TRP A 31 -1.55 -20.00 -4.27
C TRP A 31 -2.63 -20.42 -3.29
N GLN A 32 -2.26 -21.25 -2.33
CA GLN A 32 -3.13 -21.68 -1.24
C GLN A 32 -2.76 -20.89 0.02
N PRO A 33 -3.55 -19.87 0.41
CA PRO A 33 -3.32 -19.15 1.65
C PRO A 33 -3.46 -20.07 2.87
N GLN A 34 -2.69 -19.83 3.93
CA GLN A 34 -2.92 -20.43 5.25
C GLN A 34 -4.30 -20.00 5.79
N PRO A 35 -4.97 -20.75 6.67
CA PRO A 35 -6.24 -20.29 7.26
C PRO A 35 -6.11 -18.90 7.89
N ALA A 36 -7.08 -18.02 7.63
CA ALA A 36 -7.09 -16.67 8.18
C ALA A 36 -7.04 -16.70 9.71
N PRO A 37 -6.24 -15.81 10.35
CA PRO A 37 -6.21 -15.71 11.80
C PRO A 37 -7.59 -15.32 12.34
N LEU A 38 -7.92 -15.81 13.53
CA LEU A 38 -9.16 -15.44 14.21
C LEU A 38 -9.07 -14.00 14.72
N MET A 39 -10.14 -13.23 14.52
CA MET A 39 -10.26 -11.85 15.01
C MET A 39 -10.63 -11.83 16.50
N THR A 40 -9.71 -12.29 17.34
CA THR A 40 -9.89 -12.45 18.80
C THR A 40 -8.65 -11.96 19.54
N GLY A 41 -8.80 -11.62 20.83
CA GLY A 41 -7.67 -11.16 21.65
C GLY A 41 -7.14 -9.83 21.14
N VAL A 42 -5.85 -9.76 20.80
CA VAL A 42 -5.23 -8.52 20.27
C VAL A 42 -5.89 -8.05 18.97
N LEU A 43 -6.46 -8.97 18.17
CA LEU A 43 -7.15 -8.68 16.90
C LEU A 43 -8.67 -8.49 17.04
N GLU A 44 -9.19 -8.48 18.27
CA GLU A 44 -10.64 -8.37 18.49
C GLU A 44 -11.18 -7.05 17.89
N PRO A 45 -12.24 -7.11 17.06
CA PRO A 45 -12.83 -5.93 16.46
C PRO A 45 -13.21 -4.89 17.51
N ASN A 46 -12.82 -3.65 17.27
CA ASN A 46 -13.13 -2.51 18.11
C ASN A 46 -13.52 -1.29 17.24
N ASP A 47 -13.74 -0.13 17.84
CA ASP A 47 -14.05 1.11 17.12
C ASP A 47 -13.05 2.23 17.48
N SER A 48 -11.80 1.86 17.76
CA SER A 48 -10.76 2.83 18.16
C SER A 48 -10.48 3.88 17.09
N LEU A 49 -10.59 3.52 15.80
CA LEU A 49 -10.38 4.46 14.69
C LEU A 49 -11.50 5.52 14.61
N MET A 50 -12.69 5.26 15.16
CA MET A 50 -13.77 6.25 15.21
C MET A 50 -13.45 7.45 16.12
N LYS A 51 -12.41 7.35 16.95
CA LYS A 51 -11.92 8.44 17.81
C LYS A 51 -11.00 9.42 17.07
N ALA A 52 -10.63 9.13 15.83
CA ALA A 52 -9.75 9.99 15.06
C ALA A 52 -10.43 11.33 14.74
N GLU A 53 -9.69 12.43 14.87
CA GLU A 53 -10.05 13.71 14.27
C GLU A 53 -10.00 13.57 12.74
N LEU A 54 -10.94 14.20 12.03
CA LEU A 54 -11.01 14.15 10.57
C LEU A 54 -10.47 15.46 9.98
N LEU A 55 -9.30 15.38 9.36
CA LEU A 55 -8.69 16.52 8.68
C LEU A 55 -9.18 16.61 7.23
N ALA A 56 -9.37 17.84 6.75
CA ALA A 56 -9.70 18.15 5.35
C ALA A 56 -10.96 17.45 4.80
N GLN A 57 -11.89 17.04 5.68
CA GLN A 57 -13.09 16.30 5.29
C GLN A 57 -13.90 17.04 4.20
N GLY A 58 -14.17 16.33 3.11
CA GLY A 58 -14.94 16.83 1.96
C GLY A 58 -14.16 17.79 1.04
N GLN A 59 -12.88 18.06 1.32
CA GLN A 59 -12.05 18.98 0.53
C GLN A 59 -11.00 18.25 -0.33
N ILE A 60 -10.73 16.98 -0.03
CA ILE A 60 -9.75 16.13 -0.69
C ILE A 60 -10.39 14.81 -1.13
N HIS A 61 -9.69 14.02 -1.93
CA HIS A 61 -10.15 12.68 -2.34
C HIS A 61 -8.97 11.75 -2.56
N GLY A 62 -9.02 10.60 -1.91
CA GLY A 62 -8.00 9.57 -1.92
C GLY A 62 -6.64 10.05 -1.41
N PRO A 63 -6.52 10.64 -0.20
CA PRO A 63 -5.23 10.94 0.40
C PRO A 63 -4.51 9.66 0.79
N GLU A 64 -3.66 9.13 -0.08
CA GLU A 64 -3.12 7.78 0.09
C GLU A 64 -2.16 7.65 1.27
N ASP A 65 -1.13 8.51 1.27
CA ASP A 65 -0.17 8.59 2.35
C ASP A 65 0.00 10.03 2.84
N THR A 66 0.56 10.15 4.04
CA THR A 66 0.74 11.43 4.72
C THR A 66 2.15 11.57 5.29
N ALA A 67 2.71 12.78 5.16
CA ALA A 67 3.89 13.20 5.92
C ALA A 67 3.57 14.46 6.73
N VAL A 68 4.31 14.66 7.81
CA VAL A 68 4.17 15.85 8.66
C VAL A 68 5.51 16.53 8.77
N ASP A 69 5.56 17.81 8.44
CA ASP A 69 6.80 18.56 8.52
C ASP A 69 7.13 19.04 9.95
N ALA A 70 8.30 19.66 10.13
CA ALA A 70 8.74 20.19 11.41
C ALA A 70 7.86 21.34 11.97
N GLN A 71 6.96 21.90 11.17
CA GLN A 71 5.98 22.91 11.62
C GLN A 71 4.63 22.28 11.99
N GLY A 72 4.48 20.95 11.88
CA GLY A 72 3.24 20.25 12.15
C GLY A 72 2.21 20.34 11.03
N ARG A 73 2.61 20.79 9.83
CA ARG A 73 1.72 20.83 8.65
C ARG A 73 1.66 19.44 8.05
N VAL A 74 0.47 19.01 7.68
CA VAL A 74 0.23 17.68 7.11
C VAL A 74 0.27 17.77 5.59
N TYR A 75 0.99 16.87 4.95
CA TYR A 75 1.06 16.72 3.51
C TYR A 75 0.38 15.42 3.11
N ALA A 76 -0.30 15.41 1.98
CA ALA A 76 -0.95 14.19 1.48
C ALA A 76 -0.97 14.11 -0.03
N GLY A 77 -0.82 12.90 -0.55
CA GLY A 77 -0.88 12.57 -1.97
C GLY A 77 -2.29 12.24 -2.40
N LEU A 78 -2.85 12.95 -3.38
CA LEU A 78 -4.24 12.78 -3.81
C LEU A 78 -4.38 11.94 -5.08
N HIS A 79 -5.61 11.48 -5.32
CA HIS A 79 -5.94 10.67 -6.49
C HIS A 79 -5.65 11.36 -7.84
N ASP A 80 -5.71 12.69 -7.88
CA ASP A 80 -5.54 13.51 -9.09
C ASP A 80 -4.09 13.96 -9.34
N GLY A 81 -3.12 13.40 -8.59
CA GLY A 81 -1.69 13.69 -8.75
C GLY A 81 -1.21 14.91 -7.96
N ARG A 82 -2.10 15.63 -7.28
CA ARG A 82 -1.70 16.73 -6.39
C ARG A 82 -1.11 16.18 -5.09
N VAL A 83 -0.09 16.89 -4.61
CA VAL A 83 0.32 16.85 -3.21
C VAL A 83 -0.26 18.09 -2.54
N VAL A 84 -1.10 17.91 -1.54
CA VAL A 84 -1.70 19.01 -0.76
C VAL A 84 -0.96 19.21 0.54
N ARG A 85 -1.02 20.45 1.05
CA ARG A 85 -0.58 20.84 2.39
C ARG A 85 -1.78 21.31 3.19
N ILE A 86 -1.86 20.85 4.43
CA ILE A 86 -2.96 21.08 5.36
C ILE A 86 -2.38 21.70 6.63
N ALA A 87 -2.85 22.90 6.95
CA ALA A 87 -2.49 23.64 8.15
C ALA A 87 -3.70 24.43 8.64
N ASP A 88 -3.99 24.39 9.94
CA ASP A 88 -5.10 25.12 10.56
C ASP A 88 -6.46 24.93 9.84
N GLY A 89 -6.71 23.69 9.35
CA GLY A 89 -7.92 23.32 8.62
C GLY A 89 -7.98 23.80 7.16
N LYS A 90 -6.99 24.57 6.68
CA LYS A 90 -6.89 25.03 5.30
C LYS A 90 -6.13 24.02 4.45
N VAL A 91 -6.68 23.69 3.28
CA VAL A 91 -6.04 22.84 2.27
C VAL A 91 -5.50 23.71 1.14
N GLU A 92 -4.24 23.53 0.75
CA GLU A 92 -3.66 24.15 -0.42
C GLU A 92 -2.86 23.16 -1.26
N THR A 93 -2.79 23.39 -2.57
CA THR A 93 -1.95 22.57 -3.45
C THR A 93 -0.50 22.99 -3.22
N PHE A 94 0.32 22.06 -2.74
CA PHE A 94 1.76 22.27 -2.57
C PHE A 94 2.51 22.02 -3.87
N ALA A 95 2.19 20.91 -4.54
CA ALA A 95 2.76 20.52 -5.83
C ALA A 95 1.78 19.65 -6.63
N ASN A 96 2.04 19.44 -7.91
CA ASN A 96 1.33 18.48 -8.74
C ASN A 96 2.34 17.72 -9.58
N THR A 97 2.46 16.41 -9.36
CA THR A 97 3.43 15.56 -10.06
C THR A 97 2.97 15.20 -11.47
N GLY A 98 1.68 15.39 -11.77
CA GLY A 98 1.04 14.84 -12.95
C GLY A 98 1.05 13.30 -12.97
N GLY A 99 1.30 12.68 -11.82
CA GLY A 99 1.37 11.25 -11.61
C GLY A 99 0.38 10.77 -10.55
N ARG A 100 0.80 9.81 -9.71
CA ARG A 100 0.03 9.33 -8.56
C ARG A 100 0.96 9.20 -7.35
N PRO A 101 1.01 10.19 -6.45
CA PRO A 101 1.74 10.12 -5.19
C PRO A 101 1.17 9.04 -4.27
N LEU A 102 2.00 8.12 -3.75
CA LEU A 102 1.55 6.97 -2.96
C LEU A 102 2.28 6.79 -1.61
N GLY A 103 3.54 7.22 -1.52
CA GLY A 103 4.30 7.17 -0.27
C GLY A 103 5.22 8.38 -0.14
N MET A 104 5.41 8.90 1.07
CA MET A 104 6.19 10.13 1.26
C MET A 104 6.82 10.30 2.64
N ASP A 105 7.97 10.97 2.65
CA ASP A 105 8.60 11.44 3.88
C ASP A 105 9.46 12.69 3.66
N PHE A 106 9.76 13.41 4.73
CA PHE A 106 10.66 14.56 4.68
C PHE A 106 12.11 14.11 4.89
N ASP A 107 13.00 14.57 4.02
CA ASP A 107 14.44 14.45 4.27
C ASP A 107 14.92 15.45 5.34
N ALA A 108 16.16 15.29 5.79
CA ALA A 108 16.75 16.15 6.82
C ALA A 108 16.92 17.62 6.38
N GLN A 109 16.80 17.92 5.08
CA GLN A 109 16.85 19.28 4.54
C GLN A 109 15.45 19.90 4.39
N GLY A 110 14.39 19.16 4.73
CA GLY A 110 13.01 19.60 4.63
C GLY A 110 12.42 19.51 3.22
N ASN A 111 13.06 18.76 2.31
CA ASN A 111 12.42 18.39 1.05
C ASN A 111 11.48 17.22 1.27
N LEU A 112 10.36 17.20 0.56
CA LEU A 112 9.47 16.05 0.54
C LEU A 112 9.97 15.05 -0.51
N VAL A 113 10.41 13.87 -0.06
CA VAL A 113 10.68 12.73 -0.93
C VAL A 113 9.37 11.98 -1.15
N LEU A 114 9.12 11.58 -2.39
CA LEU A 114 7.84 11.03 -2.82
C LEU A 114 8.04 9.83 -3.74
N ALA A 115 7.37 8.72 -3.43
CA ALA A 115 7.13 7.63 -4.36
C ALA A 115 5.90 7.97 -5.21
N ASP A 116 6.10 8.14 -6.51
CA ASP A 116 5.02 8.36 -7.47
C ASP A 116 4.89 7.14 -8.39
N ALA A 117 3.69 6.57 -8.44
CA ALA A 117 3.39 5.32 -9.15
C ALA A 117 3.86 5.32 -10.61
N TYR A 118 3.89 6.48 -11.26
CA TYR A 118 4.22 6.59 -12.69
C TYR A 118 5.54 7.29 -12.95
N LYS A 119 6.01 8.13 -12.03
CA LYS A 119 7.19 8.98 -12.23
C LYS A 119 8.45 8.46 -11.55
N GLY A 120 8.31 7.47 -10.67
CA GLY A 120 9.41 6.92 -9.89
C GLY A 120 9.60 7.64 -8.56
N LEU A 121 10.84 7.67 -8.09
CA LEU A 121 11.22 8.37 -6.86
C LEU A 121 11.47 9.85 -7.17
N LEU A 122 10.75 10.73 -6.50
CA LEU A 122 10.80 12.17 -6.69
C LEU A 122 11.27 12.89 -5.42
N ARG A 123 11.76 14.10 -5.59
CA ARG A 123 11.99 15.08 -4.53
C ARG A 123 11.27 16.37 -4.85
N ILE A 124 10.63 16.96 -3.86
CA ILE A 124 9.95 18.25 -3.95
C ILE A 124 10.56 19.20 -2.91
N ASP A 125 11.18 20.28 -3.37
CA ASP A 125 11.77 21.28 -2.47
C ASP A 125 10.69 22.13 -1.75
N PRO A 126 11.03 22.92 -0.72
CA PRO A 126 10.07 23.76 -0.02
C PRO A 126 9.33 24.81 -0.89
N ALA A 127 9.86 25.11 -2.09
CA ALA A 127 9.23 26.00 -3.06
C ALA A 127 8.27 25.25 -4.01
N GLY A 128 8.15 23.93 -3.89
CA GLY A 128 7.29 23.09 -4.71
C GLY A 128 7.94 22.63 -6.02
N LYS A 129 9.26 22.81 -6.20
CA LYS A 129 9.96 22.36 -7.40
C LYS A 129 10.20 20.85 -7.32
N ILE A 130 9.77 20.14 -8.37
CA ILE A 130 9.87 18.68 -8.48
C ILE A 130 11.13 18.28 -9.25
N GLU A 131 11.84 17.28 -8.74
CA GLU A 131 12.98 16.62 -9.35
C GLU A 131 12.77 15.10 -9.34
N VAL A 132 13.14 14.43 -10.43
CA VAL A 132 13.17 12.95 -10.48
C VAL A 132 14.52 12.47 -9.97
N LEU A 133 14.51 11.69 -8.89
CA LEU A 133 15.71 11.08 -8.31
C LEU A 133 16.04 9.76 -9.02
N ALA A 134 15.04 8.92 -9.25
CA ALA A 134 15.22 7.62 -9.91
C ALA A 134 13.94 7.17 -10.64
N SER A 135 14.11 6.51 -11.79
CA SER A 135 12.99 5.96 -12.59
C SER A 135 13.26 4.55 -13.13
N ALA A 136 14.42 3.97 -12.82
CA ALA A 136 14.82 2.63 -13.21
C ALA A 136 15.94 2.12 -12.29
N ALA A 137 16.08 0.81 -12.18
CA ALA A 137 17.20 0.13 -11.54
C ALA A 137 17.54 -1.15 -12.32
N ASP A 138 18.83 -1.48 -12.41
CA ASP A 138 19.35 -2.64 -13.16
C ASP A 138 18.81 -2.76 -14.61
N GLY A 139 18.61 -1.61 -15.27
CA GLY A 139 18.09 -1.56 -16.64
C GLY A 139 16.58 -1.82 -16.77
N VAL A 140 15.87 -2.03 -15.67
CA VAL A 140 14.41 -2.22 -15.65
C VAL A 140 13.73 -0.95 -15.14
N PRO A 141 12.94 -0.26 -15.99
CA PRO A 141 12.12 0.88 -15.59
C PRO A 141 11.19 0.54 -14.44
N PHE A 142 10.90 1.51 -13.58
CA PHE A 142 9.84 1.37 -12.59
C PHE A 142 8.48 1.44 -13.29
N ALA A 143 7.52 0.63 -12.85
CA ALA A 143 6.17 0.66 -13.39
C ALA A 143 5.14 1.04 -12.33
N PHE A 144 5.46 0.85 -11.05
CA PHE A 144 4.56 1.13 -9.94
C PHE A 144 5.33 1.41 -8.64
N THR A 145 5.98 2.58 -8.55
CA THR A 145 6.68 3.00 -7.32
C THR A 145 5.68 3.38 -6.24
N ASP A 146 5.80 2.79 -5.05
CA ASP A 146 4.67 2.73 -4.11
C ASP A 146 4.97 3.43 -2.77
N ASP A 147 5.94 2.93 -1.99
CA ASP A 147 6.26 3.49 -0.66
C ASP A 147 7.77 3.71 -0.46
N LEU A 148 8.13 4.48 0.58
CA LEU A 148 9.52 4.77 0.95
C LEU A 148 9.74 5.02 2.45
N ASP A 149 10.97 4.84 2.88
CA ASP A 149 11.48 5.29 4.17
C ASP A 149 12.92 5.81 4.02
N ILE A 150 13.27 6.83 4.79
CA ILE A 150 14.56 7.53 4.68
C ILE A 150 15.42 7.13 5.88
N ALA A 151 16.66 6.70 5.59
CA ALA A 151 17.65 6.42 6.62
C ALA A 151 18.32 7.69 7.14
N SER A 152 18.91 7.59 8.32
CA SER A 152 19.65 8.64 9.00
C SER A 152 20.84 9.19 8.21
N ASP A 153 21.40 8.37 7.31
CA ASP A 153 22.46 8.76 6.37
C ASP A 153 21.94 9.39 5.06
N GLY A 154 20.62 9.52 4.91
CA GLY A 154 19.94 10.09 3.74
C GLY A 154 19.67 9.09 2.62
N ARG A 155 20.09 7.82 2.73
CA ARG A 155 19.68 6.79 1.75
C ARG A 155 18.18 6.56 1.84
N ILE A 156 17.56 6.35 0.68
CA ILE A 156 16.11 6.22 0.56
C ILE A 156 15.81 4.79 0.18
N TYR A 157 15.15 4.05 1.05
CA TYR A 157 14.65 2.71 0.77
C TYR A 157 13.25 2.85 0.21
N PHE A 158 12.94 2.15 -0.87
CA PHE A 158 11.65 2.32 -1.53
C PHE A 158 11.30 1.08 -2.36
N THR A 159 10.05 1.03 -2.80
CA THR A 159 9.52 -0.11 -3.55
C THR A 159 9.11 0.24 -4.97
N ASP A 160 9.18 -0.78 -5.83
CA ASP A 160 8.46 -0.88 -7.08
C ASP A 160 7.54 -2.07 -6.92
N ALA A 161 6.26 -1.81 -6.66
CA ALA A 161 5.27 -2.83 -6.31
C ALA A 161 5.11 -3.87 -7.40
N SER A 162 5.18 -3.44 -8.65
CA SER A 162 5.15 -4.31 -9.80
C SER A 162 5.98 -3.72 -10.92
N SER A 163 6.97 -4.48 -11.37
CA SER A 163 7.73 -4.16 -12.59
C SER A 163 6.95 -4.46 -13.89
N LYS A 164 5.74 -5.04 -13.80
CA LYS A 164 4.89 -5.40 -14.95
C LYS A 164 3.64 -4.53 -15.05
N PHE A 165 2.90 -4.35 -13.96
CA PHE A 165 1.63 -3.65 -13.95
C PHE A 165 1.79 -2.22 -13.44
N GLN A 166 0.98 -1.29 -13.94
CA GLN A 166 0.89 0.07 -13.42
C GLN A 166 -0.31 0.21 -12.46
N GLN A 167 -0.36 1.32 -11.72
CA GLN A 167 -1.39 1.58 -10.71
C GLN A 167 -2.83 1.29 -11.13
N PRO A 168 -3.32 1.65 -12.35
CA PRO A 168 -4.69 1.37 -12.72
C PRO A 168 -5.01 -0.13 -12.73
N ASP A 169 -4.03 -1.00 -12.95
CA ASP A 169 -4.18 -2.44 -13.15
C ASP A 169 -3.75 -3.28 -11.94
N TYR A 170 -3.61 -2.67 -10.75
CA TYR A 170 -3.25 -3.39 -9.52
C TYR A 170 -4.18 -4.58 -9.22
N LEU A 171 -5.48 -4.49 -9.53
CA LEU A 171 -6.41 -5.60 -9.34
C LEU A 171 -6.13 -6.78 -10.31
N LEU A 172 -5.66 -6.49 -11.52
CA LEU A 172 -5.21 -7.53 -12.44
C LEU A 172 -3.93 -8.19 -11.92
N ASP A 173 -3.01 -7.41 -11.36
CA ASP A 173 -1.82 -7.94 -10.72
C ASP A 173 -2.16 -8.83 -9.51
N LEU A 174 -3.11 -8.41 -8.66
CA LEU A 174 -3.62 -9.22 -7.55
C LEU A 174 -4.20 -10.57 -8.02
N LEU A 175 -4.95 -10.57 -9.12
CA LEU A 175 -5.46 -11.81 -9.71
C LEU A 175 -4.34 -12.63 -10.33
N GLU A 176 -3.35 -12.01 -10.95
CA GLU A 176 -2.21 -12.73 -11.51
C GLU A 176 -1.39 -13.38 -10.39
N GLY A 177 -1.17 -12.66 -9.29
CA GLY A 177 -0.56 -13.16 -8.05
C GLY A 177 0.89 -13.60 -8.25
N ARG A 178 1.62 -12.94 -9.16
CA ARG A 178 3.01 -13.23 -9.52
C ARG A 178 4.00 -12.24 -8.87
N PRO A 179 5.27 -12.62 -8.70
CA PRO A 179 6.21 -11.84 -7.90
C PRO A 179 6.98 -10.82 -8.75
N TYR A 180 6.37 -9.69 -9.09
CA TYR A 180 7.03 -8.63 -9.89
C TYR A 180 7.64 -7.50 -9.06
N GLY A 181 7.47 -7.53 -7.74
CA GLY A 181 7.86 -6.47 -6.83
C GLY A 181 9.36 -6.47 -6.51
N ARG A 182 9.86 -5.28 -6.17
CA ARG A 182 11.27 -5.04 -5.81
C ARG A 182 11.39 -4.11 -4.62
N LEU A 183 12.34 -4.40 -3.74
CA LEU A 183 12.84 -3.48 -2.71
C LEU A 183 14.17 -2.92 -3.19
N MET A 184 14.32 -1.60 -3.12
CA MET A 184 15.50 -0.90 -3.61
C MET A 184 16.01 0.12 -2.60
N VAL A 185 17.23 0.59 -2.82
CA VAL A 185 17.81 1.74 -2.12
C VAL A 185 18.39 2.72 -3.11
N PHE A 186 18.07 4.00 -2.95
CA PHE A 186 18.68 5.12 -3.66
C PHE A 186 19.70 5.82 -2.75
N ASP A 187 20.91 6.00 -3.26
CA ASP A 187 21.95 6.78 -2.59
C ASP A 187 22.04 8.18 -3.21
N PRO A 188 21.64 9.25 -2.48
CA PRO A 188 21.69 10.61 -2.99
C PRO A 188 23.11 11.13 -3.25
N ALA A 189 24.14 10.55 -2.61
CA ALA A 189 25.52 10.98 -2.82
C ALA A 189 26.07 10.54 -4.18
N SER A 190 25.71 9.33 -4.62
CA SER A 190 26.13 8.80 -5.92
C SER A 190 25.08 8.92 -7.03
N GLY A 191 23.82 9.18 -6.67
CA GLY A 191 22.67 9.20 -7.59
C GLY A 191 22.31 7.82 -8.13
N LYS A 192 22.73 6.74 -7.46
CA LYS A 192 22.52 5.35 -7.92
C LYS A 192 21.40 4.68 -7.15
N THR A 193 20.68 3.79 -7.83
CA THR A 193 19.71 2.88 -7.23
C THR A 193 20.22 1.45 -7.30
N GLU A 194 20.13 0.71 -6.19
CA GLU A 194 20.44 -0.71 -6.08
C GLU A 194 19.17 -1.51 -5.75
N VAL A 195 18.99 -2.68 -6.37
CA VAL A 195 17.91 -3.63 -6.03
C VAL A 195 18.39 -4.55 -4.90
N LEU A 196 17.75 -4.49 -3.74
CA LEU A 196 18.09 -5.29 -2.57
C LEU A 196 17.35 -6.64 -2.56
N LEU A 197 16.05 -6.61 -2.88
CA LEU A 197 15.24 -7.80 -3.07
C LEU A 197 14.41 -7.68 -4.34
N LYS A 198 14.17 -8.83 -4.97
CA LYS A 198 13.33 -8.99 -6.14
C LYS A 198 12.41 -10.19 -5.93
N ASP A 199 11.53 -10.43 -6.89
CA ASP A 199 10.59 -11.54 -6.85
C ASP A 199 9.68 -11.47 -5.60
N LEU A 200 9.24 -10.25 -5.24
CA LEU A 200 8.27 -9.99 -4.18
C LEU A 200 6.83 -9.98 -4.73
N TYR A 201 5.88 -10.52 -3.98
CA TYR A 201 4.46 -10.52 -4.34
C TYR A 201 3.78 -9.20 -3.97
N PHE A 202 3.94 -8.21 -4.85
CA PHE A 202 3.52 -6.82 -4.69
C PHE A 202 4.21 -6.14 -3.50
N ALA A 203 5.38 -5.54 -3.79
CA ALA A 203 6.21 -4.86 -2.80
C ALA A 203 5.65 -3.46 -2.53
N ASN A 204 4.98 -3.26 -1.42
CA ASN A 204 4.24 -2.04 -1.15
C ASN A 204 4.97 -1.25 -0.04
N GLY A 205 4.49 -1.26 1.19
CA GLY A 205 5.07 -0.55 2.34
C GLY A 205 6.52 -0.89 2.65
N VAL A 206 7.28 0.12 3.09
CA VAL A 206 8.68 0.00 3.53
C VAL A 206 8.90 0.71 4.86
N ALA A 207 9.60 0.05 5.80
CA ALA A 207 10.03 0.71 7.03
C ALA A 207 11.38 0.23 7.53
N LEU A 208 12.20 1.18 7.97
CA LEU A 208 13.44 0.91 8.67
C LEU A 208 13.18 0.63 10.15
N SER A 209 13.95 -0.30 10.69
CA SER A 209 14.03 -0.53 12.14
C SER A 209 14.57 0.69 12.90
N GLN A 210 14.35 0.72 14.21
CA GLN A 210 14.79 1.81 15.09
C GLN A 210 16.29 2.12 14.93
N ASN A 211 17.13 1.09 14.89
CA ASN A 211 18.59 1.22 14.78
C ASN A 211 19.10 1.09 13.32
N GLU A 212 18.18 0.98 12.35
CA GLU A 212 18.50 0.74 10.94
C GLU A 212 19.36 -0.51 10.73
N ASP A 213 19.11 -1.55 11.54
CA ASP A 213 19.74 -2.86 11.44
C ASP A 213 19.14 -3.69 10.31
N PHE A 214 17.87 -3.43 10.01
CA PHE A 214 17.10 -4.02 8.92
C PHE A 214 16.06 -3.05 8.36
N VAL A 215 15.59 -3.36 7.16
CA VAL A 215 14.42 -2.74 6.51
C VAL A 215 13.36 -3.80 6.26
N LEU A 216 12.10 -3.44 6.46
CA LEU A 216 10.93 -4.26 6.19
C LEU A 216 10.34 -3.90 4.84
N VAL A 217 9.79 -4.90 4.16
CA VAL A 217 8.94 -4.73 2.97
C VAL A 217 7.78 -5.69 3.04
N ASN A 218 6.56 -5.22 2.83
CA ASN A 218 5.40 -6.11 2.81
C ASN A 218 5.23 -6.78 1.43
N GLU A 219 4.53 -7.91 1.43
CA GLU A 219 4.06 -8.58 0.23
C GLU A 219 2.53 -8.66 0.32
N THR A 220 1.87 -7.63 -0.22
CA THR A 220 0.41 -7.42 -0.11
C THR A 220 -0.36 -8.66 -0.52
N TYR A 221 0.05 -9.33 -1.59
CA TYR A 221 -0.65 -10.50 -2.14
C TYR A 221 -0.31 -11.81 -1.42
N ARG A 222 0.51 -11.78 -0.37
CA ARG A 222 0.89 -12.95 0.44
C ARG A 222 0.60 -12.79 1.94
N TYR A 223 -0.06 -11.71 2.36
CA TYR A 223 -0.39 -11.47 3.76
C TYR A 223 0.85 -11.52 4.68
N ARG A 224 1.99 -11.01 4.22
CA ARG A 224 3.26 -11.16 4.96
C ARG A 224 4.17 -9.95 4.82
N ILE A 225 5.18 -9.90 5.68
CA ILE A 225 6.23 -8.89 5.72
C ILE A 225 7.58 -9.60 5.74
N GLN A 226 8.46 -9.19 4.85
CA GLN A 226 9.84 -9.64 4.76
C GLN A 226 10.75 -8.65 5.49
N ARG A 227 11.85 -9.16 6.05
CA ARG A 227 12.92 -8.37 6.65
C ARG A 227 14.20 -8.58 5.86
N TYR A 228 14.81 -7.49 5.39
CA TYR A 228 16.14 -7.47 4.79
C TYR A 228 17.16 -6.87 5.77
N TRP A 229 18.19 -7.63 6.11
CA TRP A 229 19.21 -7.23 7.07
C TRP A 229 20.22 -6.28 6.43
N LEU A 230 20.38 -5.10 7.02
CA LEU A 230 21.29 -4.04 6.56
C LEU A 230 22.65 -4.12 7.28
N LYS A 231 22.67 -4.60 8.52
CA LYS A 231 23.85 -4.64 9.40
C LYS A 231 24.02 -6.02 10.07
N GLY A 232 25.18 -6.22 10.69
CA GLY A 232 25.52 -7.41 11.46
C GLY A 232 25.84 -8.63 10.58
N ASP A 233 25.96 -9.80 11.22
CA ASP A 233 26.38 -11.05 10.57
C ASP A 233 25.43 -11.55 9.47
N LYS A 234 24.19 -11.05 9.48
CA LYS A 234 23.15 -11.37 8.49
C LYS A 234 23.04 -10.34 7.35
N ALA A 235 23.86 -9.29 7.33
CA ALA A 235 23.75 -8.22 6.34
C ALA A 235 23.70 -8.78 4.90
N GLY A 236 22.76 -8.30 4.10
CA GLY A 236 22.52 -8.77 2.73
C GLY A 236 21.62 -10.01 2.61
N THR A 237 21.17 -10.59 3.73
CA THR A 237 20.19 -11.69 3.75
C THR A 237 18.80 -11.19 4.12
N HIS A 238 17.79 -12.05 3.93
CA HIS A 238 16.42 -11.76 4.33
C HIS A 238 15.74 -12.96 4.98
N ASP A 239 14.75 -12.69 5.82
CA ASP A 239 13.87 -13.68 6.44
C ASP A 239 12.44 -13.13 6.59
N LEU A 240 11.49 -14.01 6.94
CA LEU A 240 10.12 -13.59 7.25
C LEU A 240 10.08 -12.86 8.59
N PHE A 241 9.48 -11.68 8.58
CA PHE A 241 9.24 -10.88 9.78
C PHE A 241 7.89 -11.21 10.41
N ALA A 242 6.83 -11.18 9.59
CA ALA A 242 5.47 -11.53 9.98
C ALA A 242 4.80 -12.25 8.81
N ASP A 243 3.96 -13.24 9.10
CA ASP A 243 3.25 -14.04 8.10
C ASP A 243 1.80 -14.25 8.51
N ASN A 244 0.96 -14.62 7.55
CA ASN A 244 -0.47 -14.89 7.73
C ASN A 244 -1.25 -13.75 8.42
N LEU A 245 -1.00 -12.51 7.99
CA LEU A 245 -1.65 -11.30 8.50
C LEU A 245 -3.19 -11.34 8.31
N PRO A 246 -3.95 -10.60 9.15
CA PRO A 246 -5.43 -10.60 9.13
C PRO A 246 -6.04 -9.82 7.95
N GLY A 247 -5.21 -9.30 7.04
CA GLY A 247 -5.60 -8.57 5.84
C GLY A 247 -4.39 -8.44 4.91
N MET A 248 -4.62 -7.91 3.70
CA MET A 248 -3.51 -7.56 2.79
C MET A 248 -2.76 -6.36 3.38
N PRO A 249 -1.46 -6.46 3.70
CA PRO A 249 -0.69 -5.32 4.16
C PRO A 249 -0.55 -4.28 3.04
N ASP A 250 -0.82 -3.04 3.40
CA ASP A 250 -0.54 -1.84 2.61
C ASP A 250 0.60 -1.06 3.31
N ASN A 251 0.75 0.26 3.08
CA ASN A 251 1.89 1.01 3.63
C ASN A 251 2.15 0.73 5.12
N LEU A 252 3.43 0.62 5.45
CA LEU A 252 3.91 0.24 6.77
C LEU A 252 4.97 1.23 7.24
N GLN A 253 4.86 1.73 8.47
CA GLN A 253 5.80 2.71 9.00
C GLN A 253 6.24 2.37 10.42
N GLY A 254 7.55 2.47 10.68
CA GLY A 254 8.11 2.39 12.02
C GLY A 254 7.94 3.70 12.79
N ASP A 255 7.67 3.62 14.10
CA ASP A 255 7.68 4.78 15.01
C ASP A 255 9.09 5.16 15.51
N ARG A 256 10.13 4.46 15.02
CA ARG A 256 11.53 4.55 15.46
C ARG A 256 11.73 4.32 16.97
N ALA A 257 10.78 3.63 17.61
CA ALA A 257 10.78 3.21 19.01
C ALA A 257 10.39 1.73 19.19
N GLY A 258 10.51 0.94 18.12
CA GLY A 258 10.30 -0.51 18.12
C GLY A 258 8.88 -0.97 17.77
N THR A 259 8.01 -0.06 17.34
CA THR A 259 6.67 -0.38 16.83
C THR A 259 6.59 -0.13 15.32
N PHE A 260 6.01 -1.05 14.58
CA PHE A 260 5.68 -0.89 13.17
C PHE A 260 4.17 -0.89 12.98
N TRP A 261 3.63 0.21 12.46
CA TRP A 261 2.22 0.32 12.11
C TRP A 261 2.01 -0.15 10.68
N VAL A 262 1.00 -0.99 10.46
CA VAL A 262 0.67 -1.56 9.15
C VAL A 262 -0.78 -1.27 8.85
N ALA A 263 -1.03 -0.62 7.72
CA ALA A 263 -2.36 -0.42 7.19
C ALA A 263 -2.90 -1.71 6.58
N LEU A 264 -4.20 -1.97 6.76
CA LEU A 264 -4.91 -3.10 6.16
C LEU A 264 -6.22 -2.56 5.54
N PRO A 265 -6.29 -2.40 4.20
CA PRO A 265 -7.44 -1.75 3.56
C PRO A 265 -8.76 -2.49 3.80
N THR A 266 -8.69 -3.81 4.02
CA THR A 266 -9.85 -4.61 4.36
C THR A 266 -9.44 -5.87 5.14
N PRO A 267 -10.26 -6.36 6.09
CA PRO A 267 -10.07 -7.66 6.70
C PRO A 267 -10.06 -8.78 5.65
N ARG A 268 -9.38 -9.87 5.98
CA ARG A 268 -9.28 -11.03 5.10
C ARG A 268 -10.65 -11.68 4.88
N LYS A 269 -10.95 -12.03 3.62
CA LYS A 269 -12.23 -12.64 3.22
C LYS A 269 -12.00 -14.02 2.60
N GLY A 270 -12.79 -15.01 3.02
CA GLY A 270 -12.65 -16.39 2.57
C GLY A 270 -12.93 -16.60 1.07
N ASP A 271 -13.78 -15.78 0.46
CA ASP A 271 -14.03 -15.81 -0.99
C ASP A 271 -12.82 -15.34 -1.81
N ALA A 272 -12.13 -14.30 -1.34
CA ALA A 272 -10.88 -13.83 -1.92
C ALA A 272 -9.76 -14.88 -1.78
N ASP A 273 -9.64 -15.52 -0.62
CA ASP A 273 -8.66 -16.60 -0.39
C ASP A 273 -8.92 -17.80 -1.31
N PHE A 274 -10.18 -18.22 -1.43
CA PHE A 274 -10.57 -19.31 -2.32
C PHE A 274 -10.17 -19.01 -3.76
N LEU A 275 -10.42 -17.77 -4.23
CA LEU A 275 -10.10 -17.35 -5.58
C LEU A 275 -8.59 -17.43 -5.88
N GLN A 276 -7.72 -17.18 -4.90
CA GLN A 276 -6.26 -17.25 -5.09
C GLN A 276 -5.76 -18.64 -5.50
N ASN A 277 -6.45 -19.71 -5.09
CA ASN A 277 -6.11 -21.08 -5.48
C ASN A 277 -6.78 -21.53 -6.79
N GLN A 278 -7.48 -20.64 -7.50
CA GLN A 278 -8.26 -21.00 -8.70
C GLN A 278 -7.79 -20.21 -9.94
N PRO A 279 -6.63 -20.53 -10.54
CA PRO A 279 -6.09 -19.82 -11.70
C PRO A 279 -7.08 -19.64 -12.84
N TRP A 280 -7.83 -20.69 -13.16
CA TRP A 280 -8.83 -20.62 -14.23
C TRP A 280 -9.95 -19.61 -13.91
N LEU A 281 -10.44 -19.58 -12.67
CA LEU A 281 -11.46 -18.60 -12.25
C LEU A 281 -10.90 -17.18 -12.28
N LYS A 282 -9.67 -16.97 -11.81
CA LYS A 282 -8.98 -15.67 -11.89
C LYS A 282 -8.87 -15.21 -13.34
N ALA A 283 -8.49 -16.10 -14.24
CA ALA A 283 -8.37 -15.81 -15.66
C ALA A 283 -9.71 -15.45 -16.32
N GLN A 284 -10.84 -16.04 -15.89
CA GLN A 284 -12.17 -15.65 -16.39
C GLN A 284 -12.65 -14.34 -15.78
N LEU A 285 -12.46 -14.14 -14.47
CA LEU A 285 -12.84 -12.91 -13.78
C LEU A 285 -12.14 -11.69 -14.38
N ALA A 286 -10.85 -11.83 -14.74
CA ALA A 286 -10.05 -10.79 -15.36
C ALA A 286 -10.59 -10.29 -16.71
N LYS A 287 -11.46 -11.06 -17.38
CA LYS A 287 -12.11 -10.67 -18.64
C LYS A 287 -13.40 -9.88 -18.43
N LEU A 288 -13.93 -9.89 -17.20
CA LEU A 288 -15.21 -9.25 -16.88
C LEU A 288 -15.00 -7.80 -16.45
N PRO A 289 -16.00 -6.92 -16.66
CA PRO A 289 -15.96 -5.56 -16.12
C PRO A 289 -15.72 -5.54 -14.60
N ARG A 290 -14.87 -4.63 -14.12
CA ARG A 290 -14.47 -4.51 -12.70
C ARG A 290 -15.65 -4.37 -11.73
N ALA A 291 -16.78 -3.83 -12.20
CA ALA A 291 -18.01 -3.72 -11.40
C ALA A 291 -18.56 -5.08 -10.91
N LEU A 292 -18.19 -6.18 -11.57
CA LEU A 292 -18.60 -7.54 -11.21
C LEU A 292 -17.61 -8.25 -10.29
N TRP A 293 -16.48 -7.62 -9.95
CA TRP A 293 -15.44 -8.23 -9.14
C TRP A 293 -15.79 -8.16 -7.65
N PRO A 294 -15.22 -9.06 -6.81
CA PRO A 294 -15.37 -8.97 -5.36
C PRO A 294 -14.95 -7.59 -4.85
N LYS A 295 -15.78 -7.00 -3.99
CA LYS A 295 -15.50 -5.71 -3.38
C LYS A 295 -14.88 -5.88 -1.99
N PRO A 296 -13.98 -4.96 -1.59
CA PRO A 296 -13.51 -4.91 -0.21
C PRO A 296 -14.68 -4.68 0.75
N ALA A 297 -14.53 -5.15 1.99
CA ALA A 297 -15.46 -4.76 3.04
C ALA A 297 -15.26 -3.29 3.40
N SER A 298 -16.34 -2.56 3.63
CA SER A 298 -16.27 -1.22 4.22
C SER A 298 -15.83 -1.36 5.67
N TYR A 299 -14.55 -1.13 5.92
CA TYR A 299 -13.91 -1.37 7.21
C TYR A 299 -12.63 -0.54 7.31
N GLY A 300 -12.31 -0.02 8.49
CA GLY A 300 -11.00 0.55 8.79
C GLY A 300 -10.19 -0.43 9.63
N LEU A 301 -8.98 -0.78 9.20
CA LEU A 301 -8.12 -1.69 9.96
C LEU A 301 -6.66 -1.25 9.89
N ALA A 302 -6.03 -1.19 11.05
CA ALA A 302 -4.58 -1.04 11.19
C ALA A 302 -4.10 -1.94 12.32
N ILE A 303 -2.85 -2.40 12.24
CA ILE A 303 -2.20 -3.19 13.29
C ILE A 303 -0.86 -2.57 13.66
N ALA A 304 -0.42 -2.82 14.89
CA ALA A 304 0.94 -2.56 15.33
C ALA A 304 1.67 -3.88 15.59
N LEU A 305 2.90 -3.96 15.09
CA LEU A 305 3.84 -5.05 15.28
C LEU A 305 5.00 -4.57 16.17
N ASN A 306 5.51 -5.43 17.05
CA ASN A 306 6.80 -5.19 17.73
C ASN A 306 7.99 -5.59 16.83
N GLU A 307 9.23 -5.39 17.28
CA GLU A 307 10.44 -5.78 16.54
C GLU A 307 10.62 -7.28 16.31
N GLN A 308 9.80 -8.12 16.94
CA GLN A 308 9.78 -9.57 16.73
C GLN A 308 8.74 -9.98 15.68
N GLY A 309 7.97 -9.03 15.14
CA GLY A 309 6.91 -9.31 14.16
C GLY A 309 5.61 -9.79 14.79
N GLU A 310 5.44 -9.65 16.10
CA GLU A 310 4.22 -10.03 16.81
C GLU A 310 3.22 -8.88 16.79
N ILE A 311 1.95 -9.18 16.50
CA ILE A 311 0.87 -8.19 16.57
C ILE A 311 0.59 -7.87 18.04
N VAL A 312 0.80 -6.62 18.44
CA VAL A 312 0.63 -6.14 19.81
C VAL A 312 -0.62 -5.28 20.01
N GLN A 313 -1.18 -4.73 18.93
CA GLN A 313 -2.40 -3.94 18.96
C GLN A 313 -3.08 -3.94 17.59
N SER A 314 -4.40 -3.81 17.58
CA SER A 314 -5.17 -3.51 16.38
C SER A 314 -6.18 -2.38 16.59
N LEU A 315 -6.34 -1.58 15.55
CA LEU A 315 -7.23 -0.42 15.51
C LEU A 315 -8.26 -0.64 14.42
N HIS A 316 -9.52 -0.41 14.76
CA HIS A 316 -10.63 -0.76 13.89
C HIS A 316 -11.65 0.39 13.80
N ASP A 317 -12.30 0.49 12.65
CA ASP A 317 -13.63 1.09 12.48
C ASP A 317 -14.50 0.00 11.86
N THR A 318 -15.32 -0.65 12.69
CA THR A 318 -16.13 -1.79 12.25
C THR A 318 -17.26 -1.40 11.31
N SER A 319 -17.65 -0.13 11.31
CA SER A 319 -18.69 0.41 10.43
C SER A 319 -18.14 0.83 9.06
N GLY A 320 -16.85 1.18 9.00
CA GLY A 320 -16.22 1.81 7.83
C GLY A 320 -16.87 3.14 7.42
N THR A 321 -17.52 3.82 8.37
CA THR A 321 -18.21 5.11 8.13
C THR A 321 -17.36 6.32 8.48
N HIS A 322 -16.42 6.16 9.41
CA HIS A 322 -15.52 7.20 9.86
C HIS A 322 -14.20 7.16 9.10
N LEU A 323 -13.51 6.02 9.16
CA LEU A 323 -12.32 5.70 8.38
C LEU A 323 -12.48 4.29 7.80
N ARG A 324 -12.34 4.16 6.49
CA ARG A 324 -12.36 2.86 5.78
C ARG A 324 -11.23 2.80 4.78
N MET A 325 -10.89 1.60 4.31
CA MET A 325 -9.83 1.42 3.32
C MET A 325 -8.58 2.18 3.75
N VAL A 326 -8.13 1.92 4.98
CA VAL A 326 -6.92 2.52 5.52
C VAL A 326 -5.75 1.91 4.77
N THR A 327 -4.99 2.74 4.08
CA THR A 327 -3.88 2.34 3.20
C THR A 327 -2.53 2.83 3.71
N SER A 328 -2.51 3.81 4.63
CA SER A 328 -1.31 4.18 5.37
C SER A 328 -1.58 4.55 6.82
N VAL A 329 -0.57 4.38 7.68
CA VAL A 329 -0.59 4.76 9.09
C VAL A 329 0.76 5.36 9.46
N LYS A 330 0.85 6.70 9.50
CA LYS A 330 2.08 7.44 9.81
C LYS A 330 2.14 7.82 11.29
N PRO A 331 3.03 7.24 12.11
CA PRO A 331 3.26 7.70 13.47
C PRO A 331 4.05 9.02 13.48
N VAL A 332 3.55 10.02 14.20
CA VAL A 332 4.22 11.31 14.40
C VAL A 332 3.93 11.79 15.83
N GLY A 333 4.95 11.70 16.69
CA GLY A 333 4.80 12.02 18.12
C GLY A 333 3.74 11.13 18.78
N ASP A 334 2.74 11.74 19.43
CA ASP A 334 1.65 11.01 20.10
C ASP A 334 0.44 10.74 19.19
N TYR A 335 0.60 10.93 17.87
CA TYR A 335 -0.48 10.79 16.89
C TYR A 335 -0.15 9.77 15.81
N LEU A 336 -1.20 9.15 15.28
CA LEU A 336 -1.20 8.43 14.01
C LEU A 336 -1.99 9.23 12.98
N TYR A 337 -1.46 9.34 11.78
CA TYR A 337 -2.15 9.89 10.62
C TYR A 337 -2.53 8.75 9.68
N LEU A 338 -3.79 8.69 9.27
CA LEU A 338 -4.35 7.57 8.50
C LEU A 338 -4.79 8.03 7.13
N GLY A 339 -4.15 7.46 6.10
CA GLY A 339 -4.46 7.66 4.68
C GLY A 339 -5.46 6.63 4.13
N SER A 340 -5.94 6.87 2.91
CA SER A 340 -6.88 6.04 2.17
C SER A 340 -6.94 6.39 0.68
N LEU A 341 -7.11 5.39 -0.18
CA LEU A 341 -7.41 5.58 -1.61
C LEU A 341 -8.80 6.17 -1.90
N ASP A 342 -9.76 6.00 -0.98
CA ASP A 342 -11.19 6.20 -1.24
C ASP A 342 -11.86 7.24 -0.33
N ASN A 343 -11.18 7.68 0.73
CA ASN A 343 -11.75 8.67 1.64
C ASN A 343 -11.57 10.09 1.12
N ASP A 344 -12.43 10.99 1.59
CA ASP A 344 -12.37 12.44 1.37
C ASP A 344 -11.79 13.16 2.60
N ARG A 345 -11.01 12.47 3.43
CA ARG A 345 -10.49 12.92 4.73
C ARG A 345 -9.23 12.15 5.13
N ILE A 346 -8.44 12.73 6.01
CA ILE A 346 -7.31 12.07 6.70
C ILE A 346 -7.71 11.87 8.16
N GLY A 347 -7.46 10.67 8.70
CA GLY A 347 -7.64 10.43 10.13
C GLY A 347 -6.44 10.93 10.92
N LYS A 348 -6.66 11.59 12.07
CA LYS A 348 -5.62 11.91 13.05
C LYS A 348 -6.03 11.34 14.41
N LEU A 349 -5.41 10.25 14.80
CA LEU A 349 -5.73 9.52 16.03
C LEU A 349 -4.66 9.77 17.10
N LYS A 350 -5.07 10.18 18.29
CA LYS A 350 -4.16 10.28 19.44
C LYS A 350 -3.98 8.90 20.07
N ILE A 351 -2.73 8.46 20.27
CA ILE A 351 -2.39 7.13 20.79
C ILE A 351 -1.82 7.13 22.21
N ARG A 352 -1.51 8.30 22.78
CA ARG A 352 -1.04 8.48 24.16
C ARG A 352 -1.72 9.64 24.86
#